data_AF-A0A2V3ZS94-F1
#
_entry.id   AF-A0A2V3ZS94-F1
#
_cell.length_a   1.000
_cell.length_b   1.000
_cell.length_c   1.000
_cell.angle_alpha   90.00
_cell.angle_beta   90.00
_cell.angle_gamma   90.00
#
_symmetry.space_group_name_H-M   'P 1'
#
loop_
_entity.id
_entity.type
_entity.pdbx_description
1 polymer ?
#
loop_
_entity_poly.entity_id
_entity_poly.type
_entity_poly.pdbx_seq_one_letter_code
_entity_poly.pdbx_strand_id
1 'polypeptide(L)'
;MDFYTNQEMEELLEIEFKEYHFAPILAALQTVYLDSISTASSDIRKYNVHALCPEQLHKSLITVDTTSENFNSWKAYGFSDNLKLDLLIDEHKLQLDSLREEQYLIHTETGINQESLVRELVKFPFINKAQSVNCIGDGSQIEIVYFNPDFIQLIYSYGWGDCPSGCISRHYWELGIYGSGVIELISESGNELP
;
A
#
# COMPACT_ATOMS: atom_id res chain seq x y z
N MET A 1 -14.10 -4.15 45.22
CA MET A 1 -14.04 -5.44 44.49
C MET A 1 -14.65 -5.16 43.14
N ASP A 2 -13.87 -4.52 42.28
CA ASP A 2 -14.28 -4.16 40.90
C ASP A 2 -13.51 -5.08 39.97
N PHE A 3 -14.16 -6.16 39.57
CA PHE A 3 -13.66 -7.13 38.60
C PHE A 3 -14.20 -6.76 37.23
N TYR A 4 -13.64 -5.76 36.57
CA TYR A 4 -13.76 -5.56 35.11
C TYR A 4 -12.55 -4.78 34.59
N THR A 5 -11.35 -5.32 34.77
CA THR A 5 -10.19 -4.94 33.96
C THR A 5 -10.18 -5.79 32.69
N ASN A 6 -10.82 -5.29 31.64
CA ASN A 6 -10.33 -5.14 30.26
C ASN A 6 -9.28 -6.13 29.71
N GLN A 7 -9.36 -7.43 30.03
CA GLN A 7 -8.46 -8.42 29.44
C GLN A 7 -8.77 -8.65 27.95
N GLU A 8 -10.02 -8.44 27.52
CA GLU A 8 -10.42 -8.51 26.09
C GLU A 8 -9.93 -7.31 25.25
N MET A 9 -9.47 -6.23 25.88
CA MET A 9 -8.96 -5.05 25.17
C MET A 9 -7.45 -5.12 24.89
N GLU A 10 -6.71 -6.01 25.55
CA GLU A 10 -5.27 -6.18 25.33
C GLU A 10 -4.94 -7.11 24.13
N GLU A 11 -5.89 -7.91 23.63
CA GLU A 11 -5.62 -8.87 22.54
C GLU A 11 -5.74 -8.30 21.11
N LEU A 12 -6.06 -7.01 20.94
CA LEU A 12 -6.12 -6.41 19.59
C LEU A 12 -4.82 -5.73 19.15
N LEU A 13 -3.75 -5.81 19.95
CA LEU A 13 -2.48 -5.14 19.63
C LEU A 13 -1.64 -5.86 18.58
N GLU A 14 -1.90 -7.15 18.31
CA GLU A 14 -1.21 -7.91 17.26
C GLU A 14 -2.21 -8.78 16.49
N ILE A 15 -2.86 -8.21 15.48
CA ILE A 15 -3.47 -9.02 14.43
C ILE A 15 -2.32 -9.56 13.57
N GLU A 16 -1.95 -10.83 13.79
CA GLU A 16 -1.05 -11.54 12.89
C GLU A 16 -1.73 -11.66 11.52
N PHE A 17 -1.22 -10.92 10.53
CA PHE A 17 -1.68 -11.02 9.15
C PHE A 17 -1.16 -12.32 8.53
N LYS A 18 -2.00 -13.35 8.48
CA LYS A 18 -1.70 -14.64 7.84
C LYS A 18 -2.10 -14.64 6.38
N GLU A 19 -1.48 -15.51 5.58
CA GLU A 19 -1.68 -15.60 4.13
C GLU A 19 -3.15 -15.68 3.70
N TYR A 20 -3.98 -16.40 4.46
CA TYR A 20 -5.40 -16.52 4.18
C TYR A 20 -6.19 -15.21 4.35
N HIS A 21 -5.64 -14.18 5.00
CA HIS A 21 -6.25 -12.86 5.09
C HIS A 21 -6.14 -12.05 3.79
N PHE A 22 -5.11 -12.30 2.96
CA PHE A 22 -4.82 -11.49 1.76
C PHE A 22 -4.85 -12.27 0.45
N ALA A 23 -4.63 -13.60 0.48
CA ALA A 23 -4.71 -14.43 -0.72
C ALA A 23 -6.06 -14.30 -1.48
N PRO A 24 -7.23 -14.27 -0.80
CA PRO A 24 -8.50 -14.10 -1.50
C PRO A 24 -8.64 -12.72 -2.17
N ILE A 25 -8.13 -11.66 -1.52
CA ILE A 25 -8.14 -10.30 -2.07
C ILE A 25 -7.26 -10.24 -3.32
N LEU A 26 -6.04 -10.78 -3.23
CA LEU A 26 -5.13 -10.85 -4.37
C LEU A 26 -5.74 -11.63 -5.53
N ALA A 27 -6.35 -12.79 -5.25
CA ALA A 27 -7.04 -13.60 -6.25
C ALA A 27 -8.18 -12.83 -6.92
N ALA A 28 -8.99 -12.06 -6.16
CA ALA A 28 -10.07 -11.26 -6.74
C ALA A 28 -9.56 -10.12 -7.62
N LEU A 29 -8.52 -9.41 -7.19
CA LEU A 29 -7.87 -8.36 -8.00
C LEU A 29 -7.30 -8.93 -9.30
N GLN A 30 -6.63 -10.09 -9.22
CA GLN A 30 -6.12 -10.80 -10.40
C GLN A 30 -7.24 -11.28 -11.32
N THR A 31 -8.34 -11.77 -10.76
CA THR A 31 -9.50 -12.26 -11.53
C THR A 31 -10.07 -11.13 -12.37
N VAL A 32 -10.29 -9.94 -11.80
CA VAL A 32 -10.73 -8.75 -12.56
C VAL A 32 -9.70 -8.35 -13.62
N TYR A 33 -8.42 -8.29 -13.25
CA TYR A 33 -7.37 -7.86 -14.18
C TYR A 33 -7.20 -8.83 -15.36
N LEU A 34 -7.36 -10.13 -15.15
CA LEU A 34 -7.17 -11.16 -16.20
C LEU A 34 -8.45 -11.45 -17.00
N ASP A 35 -9.63 -11.03 -16.52
CA ASP A 35 -10.90 -11.29 -17.18
C ASP A 35 -11.00 -10.56 -18.53
N SER A 36 -11.04 -11.33 -19.62
CA SER A 36 -11.12 -10.81 -20.98
C SER A 36 -12.56 -10.70 -21.50
N ILE A 37 -13.56 -11.08 -20.70
CA ILE A 37 -14.95 -11.19 -21.13
C ILE A 37 -15.73 -9.92 -20.78
N SER A 38 -15.60 -9.40 -19.55
CA SER A 38 -16.36 -8.23 -19.12
C SER A 38 -15.82 -6.94 -19.73
N THR A 39 -16.73 -6.09 -20.23
CA THR A 39 -16.41 -4.71 -20.65
C THR A 39 -15.79 -3.93 -19.51
N ALA A 40 -16.31 -4.06 -18.28
CA ALA A 40 -15.77 -3.36 -17.11
C ALA A 40 -14.31 -3.75 -16.84
N SER A 41 -13.97 -5.05 -16.89
CA SER A 41 -12.59 -5.53 -16.75
C SER A 41 -11.69 -5.01 -17.87
N SER A 42 -12.22 -4.90 -19.10
CA SER A 42 -11.51 -4.31 -20.24
C SER A 42 -11.21 -2.83 -20.04
N ASP A 43 -12.18 -2.05 -19.56
CA ASP A 43 -12.01 -0.61 -19.31
C ASP A 43 -11.07 -0.36 -18.13
N ILE A 44 -11.21 -1.11 -17.04
CA ILE A 44 -10.29 -1.08 -15.88
C ILE A 44 -8.84 -1.26 -16.34
N ARG A 45 -8.57 -2.22 -17.24
CA ARG A 45 -7.23 -2.40 -17.82
C ARG A 45 -6.83 -1.25 -18.74
N LYS A 46 -7.73 -0.83 -19.64
CA LYS A 46 -7.48 0.22 -20.64
C LYS A 46 -7.07 1.54 -19.97
N TYR A 47 -7.75 1.91 -18.89
CA TYR A 47 -7.49 3.14 -18.13
C TYR A 47 -6.48 2.95 -17.00
N ASN A 48 -5.87 1.76 -16.88
CA ASN A 48 -4.88 1.42 -15.86
C ASN A 48 -5.37 1.78 -14.44
N VAL A 49 -6.60 1.36 -14.09
CA VAL A 49 -7.15 1.62 -12.76
C VAL A 49 -6.35 0.83 -11.73
N HIS A 50 -5.81 1.55 -10.74
CA HIS A 50 -4.99 1.01 -9.67
C HIS A 50 -5.36 1.66 -8.33
N ALA A 51 -4.87 1.12 -7.22
CA ALA A 51 -4.98 1.77 -5.93
C ALA A 51 -4.34 3.16 -5.96
N LEU A 52 -4.92 4.11 -5.23
CA LEU A 52 -4.41 5.47 -5.21
C LEU A 52 -2.96 5.48 -4.70
N CYS A 53 -2.11 6.27 -5.35
CA CYS A 53 -0.70 6.47 -4.99
C CYS A 53 0.17 5.20 -4.94
N PRO A 54 0.50 4.61 -6.11
CA PRO A 54 1.41 3.46 -6.19
C PRO A 54 2.79 3.73 -5.56
N GLU A 55 3.22 4.99 -5.48
CA GLU A 55 4.48 5.36 -4.82
C GLU A 55 4.53 4.96 -3.34
N GLN A 56 3.38 4.84 -2.65
CA GLN A 56 3.33 4.38 -1.26
C GLN A 56 3.80 2.94 -1.08
N LEU A 57 3.86 2.15 -2.15
CA LEU A 57 4.41 0.79 -2.10
C LEU A 57 5.94 0.79 -2.20
N HIS A 58 6.53 1.89 -2.67
CA HIS A 58 7.95 1.94 -3.02
C HIS A 58 8.76 2.90 -2.16
N LYS A 59 8.12 3.85 -1.49
CA LYS A 59 8.81 4.95 -0.83
C LYS A 59 8.40 5.13 0.62
N SER A 60 9.40 5.39 1.46
CA SER A 60 9.23 5.84 2.83
C SER A 60 10.10 7.06 3.09
N LEU A 61 9.68 7.92 4.01
CA LEU A 61 10.45 9.07 4.47
C LEU A 61 11.04 8.77 5.85
N ILE A 62 12.34 8.98 6.01
CA ILE A 62 13.01 8.93 7.30
C ILE A 62 13.63 10.27 7.67
N THR A 63 13.72 10.51 8.97
CA THR A 63 14.58 11.55 9.56
C THR A 63 15.60 10.87 10.45
N VAL A 64 16.88 11.23 10.29
CA VAL A 64 18.01 10.50 10.88
C VAL A 64 18.94 11.42 11.66
N ASP A 65 19.61 10.85 12.66
CA ASP A 65 20.79 11.45 13.27
C ASP A 65 22.00 11.25 12.36
N THR A 66 22.43 12.34 11.73
CA THR A 66 23.55 12.35 10.78
C THR A 66 24.92 12.18 11.46
N THR A 67 24.99 12.24 12.79
CA THR A 67 26.21 11.97 13.56
C THR A 67 26.46 10.48 13.80
N SER A 68 25.46 9.62 13.54
CA SER A 68 25.56 8.18 13.72
C SER A 68 26.52 7.54 12.70
N GLU A 69 27.47 6.73 13.20
CA GLU A 69 28.35 5.92 12.35
C GLU A 69 27.55 4.94 11.49
N ASN A 70 26.52 4.29 12.05
CA ASN A 70 25.68 3.34 11.31
C ASN A 70 24.96 4.00 10.12
N PHE A 71 24.43 5.21 10.32
CA PHE A 71 23.81 5.96 9.23
C PHE A 71 24.84 6.37 8.17
N ASN A 72 26.00 6.86 8.60
CA ASN A 72 27.06 7.29 7.69
C ASN A 72 27.61 6.14 6.86
N SER A 73 27.76 4.95 7.44
CA SER A 73 28.08 3.72 6.69
C SER A 73 27.00 3.41 5.66
N TRP A 74 25.71 3.44 6.06
CA TRP A 74 24.61 3.11 5.14
C TRP A 74 24.58 4.07 3.96
N LYS A 75 24.70 5.37 4.22
CA LYS A 75 24.73 6.41 3.20
C LYS A 75 25.93 6.29 2.25
N ALA A 76 27.11 5.95 2.76
CA ALA A 76 28.34 5.91 1.95
C ALA A 76 28.51 4.61 1.17
N TYR A 77 28.07 3.48 1.76
CA TYR A 77 28.45 2.16 1.28
C TYR A 77 27.27 1.22 1.03
N GLY A 78 26.05 1.62 1.37
CA GLY A 78 24.86 0.77 1.23
C GLY A 78 24.73 -0.32 2.30
N PHE A 79 25.49 -0.25 3.40
CA PHE A 79 25.33 -1.10 4.59
C PHE A 79 25.64 -0.28 5.84
N SER A 80 25.00 -0.61 6.96
CA SER A 80 24.95 0.19 8.18
C SER A 80 25.87 -0.25 9.30
N ASP A 81 26.62 -1.35 9.14
CA ASP A 81 27.36 -2.02 10.23
C ASP A 81 26.46 -2.49 11.39
N ASN A 82 25.16 -2.61 11.13
CA ASN A 82 24.18 -3.19 12.03
C ASN A 82 23.51 -4.37 11.32
N LEU A 83 23.83 -5.59 11.75
CA LEU A 83 23.36 -6.82 11.11
C LEU A 83 21.85 -6.84 10.85
N LYS A 84 21.02 -6.34 11.78
CA LYS A 84 19.55 -6.36 11.59
C LYS A 84 19.12 -5.41 10.48
N LEU A 85 19.71 -4.23 10.41
CA LEU A 85 19.42 -3.28 9.34
C LEU A 85 20.03 -3.75 8.02
N ASP A 86 21.22 -4.34 8.03
CA ASP A 86 21.87 -4.84 6.82
C ASP A 86 21.08 -5.98 6.17
N LEU A 87 20.42 -6.82 6.98
CA LEU A 87 19.47 -7.81 6.48
C LEU A 87 18.27 -7.14 5.79
N LEU A 88 17.68 -6.10 6.38
CA LEU A 88 16.58 -5.35 5.74
C LEU A 88 17.02 -4.64 4.46
N ILE A 89 18.21 -4.04 4.47
CA ILE A 89 18.80 -3.39 3.29
C ILE A 89 18.98 -4.39 2.17
N ASP A 90 19.52 -5.58 2.45
CA ASP A 90 19.76 -6.60 1.43
C ASP A 90 18.46 -7.27 0.95
N GLU A 91 17.53 -7.59 1.87
CA GLU A 91 16.26 -8.24 1.55
C GLU A 91 15.38 -7.39 0.63
N HIS A 92 15.27 -6.10 0.94
CA HIS A 92 14.38 -5.17 0.24
C HIS A 92 15.11 -4.20 -0.71
N LYS A 93 16.43 -4.37 -0.86
CA LYS A 93 17.30 -3.50 -1.69
C LYS A 93 17.09 -2.02 -1.39
N LEU A 94 17.09 -1.66 -0.10
CA LEU A 94 16.78 -0.30 0.37
C LEU A 94 17.80 0.72 -0.14
N GLN A 95 17.35 1.70 -0.92
CA GLN A 95 18.16 2.80 -1.43
C GLN A 95 17.82 4.11 -0.71
N LEU A 96 18.82 5.00 -0.54
CA LEU A 96 18.64 6.30 0.11
C LEU A 96 18.76 7.45 -0.89
N ASP A 97 17.72 8.28 -0.96
CA ASP A 97 17.74 9.56 -1.68
C ASP A 97 17.68 10.72 -0.70
N SER A 98 18.66 11.63 -0.75
CA SER A 98 18.67 12.80 0.13
C SER A 98 17.64 13.84 -0.32
N LEU A 99 16.79 14.28 0.60
CA LEU A 99 15.87 15.40 0.39
C LEU A 99 16.40 16.70 1.01
N ARG A 100 16.88 16.60 2.26
CA ARG A 100 17.46 17.68 3.07
C ARG A 100 18.51 17.08 4.02
N GLU A 101 19.21 17.90 4.80
CA GLU A 101 20.34 17.46 5.64
C GLU A 101 20.04 16.18 6.46
N GLU A 102 18.89 16.15 7.13
CA GLU A 102 18.47 15.04 8.01
C GLU A 102 17.33 14.20 7.43
N GLN A 103 16.85 14.51 6.22
CA GLN A 103 15.68 13.85 5.62
C GLN A 103 16.06 13.06 4.37
N TYR A 104 15.66 11.79 4.35
CA TYR A 104 15.96 10.87 3.27
C TYR A 104 14.70 10.11 2.86
N LEU A 105 14.53 9.89 1.57
CA LEU A 105 13.62 8.86 1.08
C LEU A 105 14.35 7.52 1.08
N ILE A 106 13.65 6.50 1.55
CA ILE A 106 14.00 5.11 1.29
C ILE A 106 13.20 4.67 0.08
N HIS A 107 13.87 4.08 -0.91
CA HIS A 107 13.26 3.54 -2.11
C HIS A 107 13.46 2.02 -2.19
N THR A 108 12.42 1.30 -2.62
CA THR A 108 12.45 -0.13 -2.92
C THR A 108 12.09 -0.40 -4.38
N GLU A 109 12.82 -1.31 -5.02
CA GLU A 109 12.58 -1.68 -6.42
C GLU A 109 11.20 -2.34 -6.59
N THR A 110 10.84 -3.21 -5.66
CA THR A 110 9.54 -3.87 -5.62
C THR A 110 8.60 -3.15 -4.66
N GLY A 111 7.30 -3.20 -4.97
CA GLY A 111 6.26 -2.68 -4.11
C GLY A 111 6.12 -3.57 -2.87
N ILE A 112 6.35 -3.01 -1.70
CA ILE A 112 6.24 -3.70 -0.41
C ILE A 112 5.32 -2.90 0.52
N ASN A 113 4.99 -3.50 1.67
CA ASN A 113 4.27 -2.80 2.72
C ASN A 113 5.21 -1.81 3.43
N GLN A 114 5.27 -0.57 2.92
CA GLN A 114 6.11 0.49 3.48
C GLN A 114 5.73 0.83 4.93
N GLU A 115 4.46 0.71 5.32
CA GLU A 115 4.03 0.88 6.71
C GLU A 115 4.66 -0.15 7.66
N SER A 116 4.80 -1.40 7.21
CA SER A 116 5.53 -2.41 7.97
C SER A 116 7.03 -2.10 8.02
N LEU A 117 7.63 -1.68 6.90
CA LEU A 117 9.05 -1.34 6.86
C LEU A 117 9.38 -0.21 7.84
N VAL A 118 8.61 0.89 7.85
CA VAL A 118 8.90 2.04 8.73
C VAL A 118 8.77 1.71 10.21
N ARG A 119 7.88 0.78 10.59
CA ARG A 119 7.76 0.27 11.96
C ARG A 119 9.00 -0.51 12.40
N GLU A 120 9.66 -1.21 11.48
CA GLU A 120 10.93 -1.87 11.77
C GLU A 120 12.08 -0.86 11.82
N LEU A 121 12.10 0.10 10.89
CA LEU A 121 13.17 1.09 10.81
C LEU A 121 13.21 2.02 12.03
N VAL A 122 12.07 2.45 12.56
CA VAL A 122 12.05 3.36 13.73
C VAL A 122 12.63 2.71 15.00
N LYS A 123 12.89 1.39 14.99
CA LYS A 123 13.56 0.68 16.10
C LYS A 123 15.06 0.95 16.15
N PHE A 124 15.67 1.47 15.08
CA PHE A 124 17.10 1.83 15.07
C PHE A 124 17.30 3.22 15.71
N PRO A 125 18.17 3.36 16.74
CA PRO A 125 18.28 4.60 17.51
C PRO A 125 18.61 5.86 16.71
N PHE A 126 19.29 5.72 15.58
CA PHE A 126 19.65 6.86 14.72
C PHE A 126 18.51 7.28 13.77
N ILE A 127 17.40 6.54 13.72
CA ILE A 127 16.21 6.89 12.94
C ILE A 127 15.24 7.60 13.89
N ASN A 128 15.28 8.93 13.86
CA ASN A 128 14.46 9.79 14.73
C ASN A 128 12.96 9.66 14.39
N LYS A 129 12.63 9.54 13.10
CA LYS A 129 11.27 9.38 12.59
C LYS A 129 11.28 8.56 11.30
N ALA A 130 10.24 7.77 11.08
CA ALA A 130 9.97 7.07 9.83
C ALA A 130 8.47 7.08 9.54
N GLN A 131 8.08 7.28 8.28
CA GLN A 131 6.69 7.23 7.82
C GLN A 131 6.63 6.80 6.35
N SER A 132 5.58 6.10 5.92
CA SER A 132 5.37 5.91 4.48
C SER A 132 5.12 7.28 3.83
N VAL A 133 5.38 7.40 2.52
CA VAL A 133 5.06 8.65 1.84
C VAL A 133 3.54 8.85 1.80
N ASN A 134 3.08 10.07 2.03
CA ASN A 134 1.65 10.38 1.92
C ASN A 134 1.26 10.54 0.46
N CYS A 135 0.03 10.13 0.15
CA CYS A 135 -0.61 10.45 -1.10
C CYS A 135 -1.11 11.91 -1.10
N ILE A 136 -0.83 12.65 -2.17
CA ILE A 136 -1.41 13.98 -2.41
C ILE A 136 -2.17 13.95 -3.73
N GLY A 137 -3.38 14.49 -3.72
CA GLY A 137 -4.27 14.54 -4.87
C GLY A 137 -5.25 13.37 -4.89
N ASP A 138 -5.84 13.19 -6.06
CA ASP A 138 -6.88 12.22 -6.34
C ASP A 138 -6.54 11.45 -7.63
N GLY A 139 -7.26 10.37 -7.92
CA GLY A 139 -7.04 9.57 -9.11
C GLY A 139 -7.82 8.27 -9.09
N SER A 140 -7.27 7.27 -9.77
CA SER A 140 -7.80 5.91 -9.70
C SER A 140 -7.76 5.37 -8.28
N GLN A 141 -8.79 4.63 -7.90
CA GLN A 141 -8.89 4.00 -6.59
C GLN A 141 -9.63 2.67 -6.69
N ILE A 142 -9.21 1.71 -5.87
CA ILE A 142 -9.86 0.41 -5.70
C ILE A 142 -10.23 0.29 -4.23
N GLU A 143 -11.50 0.00 -3.96
CA GLU A 143 -12.05 -0.13 -2.61
C GLU A 143 -12.66 -1.51 -2.42
N ILE A 144 -12.48 -2.09 -1.23
CA ILE A 144 -13.18 -3.30 -0.81
C ILE A 144 -14.40 -2.85 -0.01
N VAL A 145 -15.59 -3.10 -0.54
CA VAL A 145 -16.87 -2.74 0.12
C VAL A 145 -17.32 -3.84 1.05
N TYR A 146 -17.13 -5.10 0.63
CA TYR A 146 -17.54 -6.27 1.38
C TYR A 146 -16.59 -7.43 1.09
N PHE A 147 -16.30 -8.21 2.13
CA PHE A 147 -15.37 -9.33 2.06
C PHE A 147 -15.86 -10.51 2.90
N ASN A 148 -16.01 -11.66 2.25
CA ASN A 148 -16.09 -12.96 2.90
C ASN A 148 -15.35 -14.02 2.04
N PRO A 149 -15.16 -15.26 2.53
CA PRO A 149 -14.41 -16.29 1.78
C PRO A 149 -14.97 -16.66 0.41
N ASP A 150 -16.27 -16.47 0.17
CA ASP A 150 -16.96 -16.90 -1.05
C ASP A 150 -17.27 -15.74 -2.01
N PHE A 151 -17.16 -14.50 -1.53
CA PHE A 151 -17.57 -13.30 -2.25
C PHE A 151 -16.80 -12.05 -1.79
N ILE A 152 -16.24 -11.33 -2.76
CA ILE A 152 -15.59 -10.04 -2.56
C ILE A 152 -16.26 -9.00 -3.45
N GLN A 153 -16.66 -7.89 -2.85
CA GLN A 153 -17.22 -6.75 -3.55
C GLN A 153 -16.17 -5.64 -3.65
N LEU A 154 -15.82 -5.27 -4.89
CA LEU A 154 -14.83 -4.26 -5.19
C LEU A 154 -15.46 -3.09 -5.92
N ILE A 155 -15.13 -1.86 -5.52
CA ILE A 155 -15.40 -0.67 -6.31
C ILE A 155 -14.10 -0.23 -6.96
N TYR A 156 -14.08 -0.22 -8.29
CA TYR A 156 -13.04 0.42 -9.08
C TYR A 156 -13.52 1.81 -9.46
N SER A 157 -12.63 2.79 -9.41
CA SER A 157 -12.93 4.12 -9.92
C SER A 157 -11.78 4.70 -10.71
N TYR A 158 -12.10 5.39 -11.80
CA TYR A 158 -11.15 6.12 -12.63
C TYR A 158 -11.47 7.61 -12.55
N GLY A 159 -10.55 8.41 -12.02
CA GLY A 159 -10.66 9.86 -11.96
C GLY A 159 -9.79 10.54 -13.02
N TRP A 160 -10.30 11.59 -13.67
CA TRP A 160 -9.54 12.40 -14.65
C TRP A 160 -9.89 13.89 -14.59
N GLY A 161 -9.10 14.69 -15.30
CA GLY A 161 -9.16 16.16 -15.28
C GLY A 161 -8.21 16.75 -14.23
N ASP A 162 -8.71 17.57 -13.30
CA ASP A 162 -7.88 18.23 -12.28
C ASP A 162 -7.61 17.36 -11.04
N CYS A 163 -6.93 16.24 -11.23
CA CYS A 163 -6.68 15.28 -10.15
C CYS A 163 -5.78 15.75 -9.00
N PRO A 164 -4.77 16.65 -9.17
CA PRO A 164 -4.04 17.21 -8.03
C PRO A 164 -4.92 17.94 -7.00
N SER A 165 -6.05 18.51 -7.46
CA SER A 165 -7.03 19.24 -6.63
C SER A 165 -8.29 18.42 -6.30
N GLY A 166 -8.39 17.18 -6.79
CA GLY A 166 -9.60 16.38 -6.79
C GLY A 166 -10.17 16.24 -8.21
N CYS A 167 -10.18 15.02 -8.75
CA CYS A 167 -10.56 14.79 -10.14
C CYS A 167 -11.99 15.31 -10.40
N ILE A 168 -12.16 16.17 -11.42
CA ILE A 168 -13.46 16.79 -11.74
C ILE A 168 -14.44 15.82 -12.42
N SER A 169 -13.94 14.69 -12.89
CA SER A 169 -14.72 13.64 -13.51
C SER A 169 -14.27 12.29 -13.00
N ARG A 170 -15.24 11.41 -12.79
CA ARG A 170 -15.00 10.08 -12.25
C ARG A 170 -16.01 9.08 -12.77
N HIS A 171 -15.52 7.88 -13.06
CA HIS A 171 -16.32 6.73 -13.43
C HIS A 171 -16.10 5.61 -12.43
N TYR A 172 -17.14 4.82 -12.15
CA TYR A 172 -17.16 3.77 -11.14
C TYR A 172 -17.67 2.45 -11.71
N TRP A 173 -17.00 1.37 -11.36
CA TRP A 173 -17.47 0.00 -11.58
C TRP A 173 -17.53 -0.73 -10.25
N GLU A 174 -18.71 -1.22 -9.91
CA GLU A 174 -18.93 -2.05 -8.74
C GLU A 174 -19.02 -3.51 -9.19
N LEU A 175 -18.05 -4.30 -8.75
CA LEU A 175 -17.89 -5.69 -9.16
C LEU A 175 -18.08 -6.63 -7.97
N GLY A 176 -18.86 -7.68 -8.18
CA GLY A 176 -18.94 -8.85 -7.31
C GLY A 176 -18.04 -9.96 -7.86
N ILE A 177 -17.12 -10.45 -7.03
CA ILE A 177 -16.19 -11.52 -7.39
C ILE A 177 -16.49 -12.72 -6.51
N TYR A 178 -16.94 -13.81 -7.12
CA TYR A 178 -17.24 -15.06 -6.44
C TYR A 178 -16.00 -15.94 -6.34
N GLY A 179 -15.92 -16.78 -5.29
CA GLY A 179 -14.83 -17.74 -5.11
C GLY A 179 -14.67 -18.75 -6.25
N SER A 180 -15.66 -18.88 -7.12
CA SER A 180 -15.61 -19.64 -8.37
C SER A 180 -14.80 -18.95 -9.50
N GLY A 181 -14.38 -17.71 -9.32
CA GLY A 181 -13.73 -16.88 -10.34
C GLY A 181 -14.73 -16.16 -11.26
N VAL A 182 -16.03 -16.23 -10.98
CA VAL A 182 -17.06 -15.49 -11.73
C VAL A 182 -17.06 -14.03 -11.29
N ILE A 183 -17.11 -13.12 -12.26
CA ILE A 183 -17.27 -11.69 -12.03
C ILE A 183 -18.67 -11.27 -12.45
N GLU A 184 -19.34 -10.52 -11.59
CA GLU A 184 -20.62 -9.86 -11.85
C GLU A 184 -20.44 -8.35 -11.78
N LEU A 185 -20.92 -7.62 -12.79
CA LEU A 185 -21.05 -6.17 -12.72
C LEU A 185 -22.35 -5.86 -11.93
N ILE A 186 -22.20 -5.37 -10.72
CA ILE A 186 -23.31 -5.00 -9.83
C ILE A 186 -23.88 -3.65 -10.26
N SER A 187 -23.00 -2.66 -10.47
CA SER A 187 -23.38 -1.33 -10.92
C SER A 187 -22.26 -0.63 -11.68
N GLU A 188 -22.63 0.28 -12.55
CA GLU A 188 -21.73 1.17 -13.28
C GLU A 188 -22.30 2.59 -13.23
N SER A 189 -21.49 3.58 -12.86
CA SER A 189 -21.97 4.93 -12.63
C SER A 189 -20.88 5.99 -12.79
N GLY A 190 -21.29 7.27 -12.80
CA GLY A 190 -20.38 8.41 -12.94
C GLY A 190 -20.39 9.03 -14.33
N ASN A 191 -19.33 9.73 -14.67
CA ASN A 191 -19.15 10.41 -15.95
C ASN A 191 -18.88 9.42 -17.09
N GLU A 192 -19.23 9.78 -18.32
CA GLU A 192 -18.82 9.02 -19.50
C GLU A 192 -17.29 8.99 -19.62
N LEU A 193 -16.74 7.82 -19.94
CA LEU A 193 -15.30 7.63 -20.09
C LEU A 193 -14.77 8.47 -21.27
N PRO A 194 -13.57 9.06 -21.15
CA PRO A 194 -12.97 9.91 -22.18
C PRO A 194 -12.44 9.16 -23.40
#